data_AF-A0A2E7D1L1-F1
#
_entry.id   AF-A0A2E7D1L1-F1
#
_cell.length_a   1.000
_cell.length_b   1.000
_cell.length_c   1.000
_cell.angle_alpha   90.00
_cell.angle_beta   90.00
_cell.angle_gamma   90.00
#
_symmetry.space_group_name_H-M   'P 1'
#
loop_
_entity.id
_entity.type
_entity.pdbx_description
1 polymer ?
#
loop_
_entity_poly.entity_id
_entity_poly.type
_entity_poly.pdbx_seq_one_letter_code
_entity_poly.pdbx_strand_id
1 'polypeptide(L)'
;MIEKPGFWPKPGFFPLVCHTILRELARFPLRFRLDKRRSFGCRNSHRRRIAMKKILTCLVALAAFQTSISHADYLVESRGSWPKTWPKELEPLRKKASTFEGPLLPALHYAITFDSREQFEAAWPHLLKVKTKGAPIILKRGPSFWLRGGKAAGICVHTPPAHTKPRTDAEIAKSKASNSYWRTSVYIELIVDGKIVDLNRIPLPRDTPIIDERFKKPKKK
;
A
#
# COMPACT_ATOMS: atom_id res chain seq x y z
N MET A 1 -17.12 -21.14 14.43
CA MET A 1 -16.47 -19.87 14.78
C MET A 1 -15.01 -20.17 15.07
N ILE A 2 -14.09 -19.69 14.23
CA ILE A 2 -12.65 -19.89 14.43
C ILE A 2 -12.09 -18.49 14.70
N GLU A 3 -11.76 -18.23 15.95
CA GLU A 3 -11.04 -17.02 16.35
C GLU A 3 -9.67 -17.04 15.66
N LYS A 4 -9.45 -16.08 14.73
CA LYS A 4 -8.10 -15.83 14.25
C LYS A 4 -7.36 -15.10 15.36
N PRO A 5 -6.13 -15.51 15.73
CA PRO A 5 -5.33 -14.75 16.68
C PRO A 5 -5.08 -13.36 16.10
N GLY A 6 -5.60 -12.34 16.79
CA GLY A 6 -5.40 -10.94 16.44
C GLY A 6 -3.92 -10.62 16.46
N PHE A 7 -3.35 -10.37 15.29
CA PHE A 7 -2.00 -9.82 15.15
C PHE A 7 -2.06 -8.32 15.44
N TRP A 8 -2.29 -7.98 16.70
CA TRP A 8 -2.02 -6.63 17.20
C TRP A 8 -0.49 -6.51 17.35
N PRO A 9 0.16 -5.50 16.78
CA PRO A 9 1.55 -5.21 17.13
C PRO A 9 1.57 -4.93 18.64
N LYS A 10 2.34 -5.71 19.39
CA LYS A 10 2.51 -5.50 20.83
C LYS A 10 2.89 -4.02 21.06
N PRO A 11 2.17 -3.27 21.90
CA PRO A 11 2.61 -1.95 22.33
C PRO A 11 3.89 -2.13 23.14
N GLY A 12 5.04 -1.91 22.52
CA GLY A 12 6.33 -2.19 23.16
C GLY A 12 7.56 -2.07 22.27
N PHE A 13 7.40 -2.03 20.95
CA PHE A 13 8.52 -1.80 20.02
C PHE A 13 8.59 -0.34 19.58
N PHE A 14 8.55 0.59 20.54
CA PHE A 14 9.16 1.91 20.31
C PHE A 14 10.68 1.71 20.32
N PRO A 15 11.43 2.17 19.31
CA PRO A 15 12.86 1.95 19.26
C PRO A 15 13.52 2.61 20.46
N LEU A 16 14.21 1.79 21.27
CA LEU A 16 15.06 2.18 22.41
C LEU A 16 16.07 3.30 22.09
N VAL A 17 16.26 3.62 20.81
CA VAL A 17 17.12 4.70 20.33
C VAL A 17 16.62 6.09 20.78
N CYS A 18 15.31 6.28 20.98
CA CYS A 18 14.80 7.61 21.38
C CYS A 18 15.09 7.93 22.86
N HIS A 19 15.16 6.92 23.74
CA HIS A 19 15.37 7.14 25.17
C HIS A 19 16.82 7.48 25.52
N THR A 20 17.79 6.97 24.77
CA THR A 20 19.22 7.26 24.99
C THR A 20 19.59 8.69 24.60
N ILE A 21 18.97 9.21 23.52
CA ILE A 21 19.21 10.59 23.07
C ILE A 21 18.60 11.62 24.05
N LEU A 22 17.40 11.34 24.59
CA LEU A 22 16.78 12.18 25.62
C LEU A 22 17.55 12.19 26.95
N ARG A 23 18.21 11.08 27.33
CA ARG A 23 19.05 11.03 28.55
C ARG A 23 20.36 11.82 28.42
N GLU A 24 20.96 11.90 27.24
CA GLU A 24 22.17 12.72 27.01
C GLU A 24 21.86 14.22 26.94
N LEU A 25 20.70 14.62 26.40
CA LEU A 25 20.27 16.03 26.40
C LEU A 25 19.98 16.57 27.81
N ALA A 26 19.58 15.72 28.75
CA ALA A 26 19.35 16.09 30.15
C ALA A 26 20.64 16.29 30.98
N ARG A 27 21.82 15.89 30.46
CA ARG A 27 23.11 16.06 31.15
C ARG A 27 23.84 17.36 30.80
N PHE A 28 23.27 18.20 29.93
CA PHE A 28 23.79 19.55 29.71
C PHE A 28 23.20 20.52 30.73
N PRO A 29 23.92 20.92 31.78
CA PRO A 29 23.45 21.97 32.67
C PRO A 29 23.45 23.29 31.89
N LEU A 30 22.27 23.72 31.44
CA LEU A 30 22.02 25.07 30.95
C LEU A 30 22.02 26.06 32.12
N ARG A 31 23.19 26.25 32.77
CA ARG A 31 23.42 27.40 33.65
C ARG A 31 23.73 28.62 32.78
N PHE A 32 22.69 29.23 32.23
CA PHE A 32 22.77 30.59 31.70
C PHE A 32 22.82 31.57 32.88
N ARG A 33 24.01 31.77 33.45
CA ARG A 33 24.28 32.87 34.37
C ARG A 33 24.43 34.13 33.51
N LEU A 34 23.38 34.96 33.45
CA LEU A 34 23.41 36.29 32.84
C LEU A 34 24.30 37.19 33.69
N ASP A 35 25.61 37.11 33.44
CA ASP A 35 26.59 37.98 34.10
C ASP A 35 26.55 39.36 33.44
N LYS A 36 26.07 40.34 34.21
CA LYS A 36 25.87 41.71 33.78
C LYS A 36 27.13 42.49 34.12
N ARG A 37 27.82 42.96 33.07
CA ARG A 37 28.94 43.93 33.04
C ARG A 37 30.35 43.36 33.19
N ARG A 38 31.09 43.39 32.08
CA ARG A 38 32.41 44.04 31.93
C ARG A 38 32.81 44.01 30.45
N SER A 39 32.98 45.18 29.85
CA SER A 39 33.55 45.33 28.51
C SER A 39 35.04 45.02 28.58
N PHE A 40 35.45 43.89 28.00
CA PHE A 40 36.86 43.65 27.68
C PHE A 40 36.99 43.08 26.27
N GLY A 41 37.97 43.64 25.56
CA GLY A 41 38.15 43.60 24.11
C GLY A 41 38.32 42.22 23.45
N CYS A 42 37.85 42.17 22.21
CA CYS A 42 38.40 41.51 21.02
C CYS A 42 38.85 40.03 21.02
N ARG A 43 38.82 39.25 22.12
CA ARG A 43 39.22 37.82 22.10
C ARG A 43 38.07 36.80 22.07
N ASN A 44 36.82 37.24 21.99
CA ASN A 44 35.64 36.35 22.07
C ASN A 44 35.04 35.90 20.73
N SER A 45 35.59 36.31 19.59
CA SER A 45 35.07 35.92 18.26
C SER A 45 35.31 34.44 17.94
N HIS A 46 36.43 33.86 18.40
CA HIS A 46 36.81 32.49 18.08
C HIS A 46 35.93 31.44 18.76
N ARG A 47 35.62 31.59 20.06
CA ARG A 47 34.73 30.66 20.79
C ARG A 47 33.30 30.66 20.25
N ARG A 48 32.76 31.83 19.86
CA ARG A 48 31.43 31.93 19.24
C ARG A 48 31.36 31.19 17.89
N ARG A 49 32.44 31.24 17.11
CA ARG A 49 32.52 30.55 15.81
C ARG A 49 32.53 29.03 15.96
N ILE A 50 33.18 28.50 17.00
CA ILE A 50 33.19 27.05 17.29
C ILE A 50 31.80 26.58 17.77
N ALA A 51 31.15 27.34 18.64
CA ALA A 51 29.81 27.00 19.14
C ALA A 51 28.75 26.99 18.03
N MET A 52 28.74 27.99 17.14
CA MET A 52 27.79 28.02 16.01
C MET A 52 27.99 26.88 15.02
N LYS A 53 29.24 26.47 14.74
CA LYS A 53 29.51 25.31 13.87
C LYS A 53 28.92 24.02 14.44
N LYS A 54 29.07 23.78 15.76
CA LYS A 54 28.50 22.59 16.41
C LYS A 54 26.97 22.56 16.39
N ILE A 55 26.33 23.71 16.61
CA ILE A 55 24.86 23.83 16.54
C ILE A 55 24.38 23.55 15.11
N LEU A 56 25.01 24.15 14.11
CA LEU A 56 24.66 23.91 12.70
C LEU A 56 24.81 22.42 12.34
N THR A 57 25.90 21.77 12.76
CA THR A 57 26.10 20.32 12.55
C THR A 57 24.99 19.50 13.22
N CYS A 58 24.59 19.83 14.46
CA CYS A 58 23.49 19.13 15.14
C CYS A 58 22.15 19.31 14.44
N LEU A 59 21.86 20.52 13.93
CA LEU A 59 20.63 20.81 13.18
C LEU A 59 20.61 20.07 11.84
N VAL A 60 21.73 20.02 11.12
CA VAL A 60 21.85 19.24 9.87
C VAL A 60 21.67 17.75 10.13
N ALA A 61 22.25 17.23 11.22
CA ALA A 61 22.06 15.83 11.61
C ALA A 61 20.59 15.53 11.95
N LEU A 62 19.92 16.39 12.72
CA LEU A 62 18.50 16.23 13.06
C LEU A 62 17.59 16.33 11.82
N ALA A 63 17.89 17.25 10.90
CA ALA A 63 17.16 17.36 9.63
C ALA A 63 17.33 16.12 8.75
N ALA A 64 18.54 15.54 8.72
CA ALA A 64 18.78 14.28 8.00
C ALA A 64 17.97 13.11 8.60
N PHE A 65 17.80 13.07 9.93
CA PHE A 65 17.05 12.01 10.62
C PHE A 65 15.52 12.10 10.44
N GLN A 66 14.96 13.26 10.08
CA GLN A 66 13.51 13.39 9.85
C GLN A 66 13.05 12.81 8.49
N THR A 67 13.98 12.50 7.58
CA THR A 67 13.63 12.07 6.21
C THR A 67 13.25 10.59 6.09
N SER A 68 13.33 9.81 7.16
CA SER A 68 13.27 8.33 7.08
C SER A 68 11.89 7.71 7.34
N ILE A 69 10.86 8.50 7.65
CA ILE A 69 9.52 7.93 7.89
C ILE A 69 8.77 7.79 6.55
N SER A 70 9.28 6.90 5.70
CA SER A 70 8.51 6.40 4.56
C SER A 70 7.44 5.47 5.12
N HIS A 71 6.27 6.01 5.42
CA HIS A 71 5.10 5.19 5.76
C HIS A 71 4.78 4.33 4.54
N ALA A 72 4.90 3.01 4.69
CA ALA A 72 4.31 2.10 3.74
C ALA A 72 2.79 2.20 3.94
N ASP A 73 2.11 2.83 2.98
CA ASP A 73 0.65 2.97 2.99
C ASP A 73 -0.08 1.62 2.97
N TYR A 74 0.61 0.50 2.71
CA TYR A 74 -0.01 -0.82 2.69
C TYR A 74 0.80 -1.80 3.54
N LEU A 75 0.09 -2.64 4.29
CA LEU A 75 0.68 -3.90 4.77
C LEU A 75 0.72 -4.86 3.59
N VAL A 76 1.90 -5.44 3.32
CA VAL A 76 2.11 -6.31 2.17
C VAL A 76 2.54 -7.69 2.63
N GLU A 77 1.73 -8.69 2.33
CA GLU A 77 2.13 -10.10 2.41
C GLU A 77 2.67 -10.56 1.05
N SER A 78 3.80 -11.27 1.06
CA SER A 78 4.41 -11.85 -0.15
C SER A 78 3.68 -13.08 -0.70
N ARG A 79 2.54 -13.45 -0.10
CA ARG A 79 1.68 -14.56 -0.50
C ARG A 79 0.22 -14.13 -0.54
N GLY A 80 -0.60 -14.87 -1.28
CA GLY A 80 -2.05 -14.72 -1.23
C GLY A 80 -2.62 -15.23 0.08
N SER A 81 -3.36 -14.40 0.82
CA SER A 81 -4.07 -14.80 2.05
C SER A 81 -5.60 -14.81 1.87
N TRP A 82 -6.07 -15.11 0.64
CA TRP A 82 -7.49 -15.18 0.31
C TRP A 82 -8.22 -16.31 1.05
N PRO A 83 -9.55 -16.18 1.27
CA PRO A 83 -10.33 -17.12 2.06
C PRO A 83 -10.43 -18.51 1.40
N LYS A 84 -10.69 -19.53 2.24
CA LYS A 84 -10.87 -20.94 1.82
C LYS A 84 -12.08 -21.16 0.90
N THR A 85 -12.98 -20.18 0.79
CA THR A 85 -14.15 -20.22 -0.11
C THR A 85 -13.78 -20.00 -1.57
N TRP A 86 -12.58 -19.51 -1.86
CA TRP A 86 -12.12 -19.36 -3.24
C TRP A 86 -11.88 -20.73 -3.90
N PRO A 87 -11.98 -20.82 -5.23
CA PRO A 87 -11.77 -22.08 -5.95
C PRO A 87 -10.38 -22.68 -5.66
N LYS A 88 -10.33 -23.99 -5.42
CA LYS A 88 -9.09 -24.71 -5.07
C LYS A 88 -8.05 -24.67 -6.18
N GLU A 89 -8.47 -24.49 -7.43
CA GLU A 89 -7.60 -24.39 -8.60
C GLU A 89 -6.71 -23.14 -8.57
N LEU A 90 -7.06 -22.14 -7.75
CA LEU A 90 -6.24 -20.95 -7.55
C LEU A 90 -5.15 -21.15 -6.48
N GLU A 91 -5.22 -22.19 -5.66
CA GLU A 91 -4.26 -22.43 -4.57
C GLU A 91 -2.80 -22.52 -5.03
N PRO A 92 -2.45 -23.15 -6.18
CA PRO A 92 -1.08 -23.12 -6.70
C PRO A 92 -0.54 -21.71 -6.94
N LEU A 93 -1.41 -20.74 -7.24
CA LEU A 93 -1.03 -19.35 -7.48
C LEU A 93 -0.79 -18.57 -6.18
N ARG A 94 -1.11 -19.14 -5.02
CA ARG A 94 -0.98 -18.47 -3.71
C ARG A 94 0.45 -18.01 -3.42
N LYS A 95 1.45 -18.78 -3.87
CA LYS A 95 2.88 -18.44 -3.72
C LYS A 95 3.31 -17.27 -4.62
N LYS A 96 2.63 -17.04 -5.73
CA LYS A 96 2.93 -15.97 -6.71
C LYS A 96 2.13 -14.71 -6.47
N ALA A 97 1.11 -14.80 -5.63
CA ALA A 97 0.26 -13.69 -5.30
C ALA A 97 0.85 -12.85 -4.17
N SER A 98 0.50 -11.57 -4.12
CA SER A 98 0.75 -10.70 -2.98
C SER A 98 -0.58 -10.20 -2.45
N THR A 99 -0.69 -10.07 -1.13
CA THR A 99 -1.86 -9.47 -0.48
C THR A 99 -1.49 -8.10 0.02
N PHE A 100 -2.29 -7.10 -0.30
CA PHE A 100 -2.15 -5.74 0.21
C PHE A 100 -3.35 -5.41 1.09
N GLU A 101 -3.10 -4.87 2.26
CA GLU A 101 -4.13 -4.33 3.15
C GLU A 101 -3.97 -2.82 3.22
N GLY A 102 -5.06 -2.10 2.93
CA GLY A 102 -5.09 -0.64 2.96
C GLY A 102 -4.89 -0.05 4.36
N PRO A 103 -4.39 1.20 4.47
CA PRO A 103 -3.97 1.78 5.76
C PRO A 103 -5.13 2.29 6.60
N LEU A 104 -6.15 2.85 5.95
CA LEU A 104 -7.30 3.50 6.59
C LEU A 104 -8.52 2.58 6.69
N LEU A 105 -8.70 1.73 5.68
CA LEU A 105 -9.73 0.72 5.63
C LEU A 105 -9.03 -0.60 5.32
N PRO A 106 -9.30 -1.68 6.09
CA PRO A 106 -8.70 -3.00 5.88
C PRO A 106 -9.33 -3.68 4.66
N ALA A 107 -9.25 -3.00 3.51
CA ALA A 107 -9.57 -3.53 2.20
C ALA A 107 -8.40 -4.38 1.76
N LEU A 108 -8.69 -5.65 1.43
CA LEU A 108 -7.68 -6.58 0.95
C LEU A 108 -7.66 -6.56 -0.58
N HIS A 109 -6.46 -6.50 -1.13
CA HIS A 109 -6.21 -6.57 -2.56
C HIS A 109 -5.29 -7.77 -2.82
N TYR A 110 -5.74 -8.70 -3.65
CA TYR A 110 -4.99 -9.88 -4.01
C TYR A 110 -4.43 -9.72 -5.42
N ALA A 111 -3.15 -9.36 -5.50
CA ALA A 111 -2.45 -9.23 -6.76
C ALA A 111 -1.87 -10.58 -7.16
N ILE A 112 -2.23 -11.09 -8.34
CA ILE A 112 -1.79 -12.38 -8.86
C ILE A 112 -1.01 -12.11 -10.15
N THR A 113 0.21 -12.61 -10.19
CA THR A 113 1.08 -12.53 -11.36
C THR A 113 1.14 -13.89 -12.04
N PHE A 114 1.27 -13.86 -13.36
CA PHE A 114 1.35 -15.06 -14.19
C PHE A 114 2.68 -15.04 -14.95
N ASP A 115 3.28 -16.22 -15.12
CA ASP A 115 4.55 -16.34 -15.85
C ASP A 115 4.32 -16.62 -17.33
N SER A 116 3.18 -17.23 -17.66
CA SER A 116 2.80 -17.56 -19.04
C SER A 116 1.32 -17.29 -19.28
N ARG A 117 0.97 -17.21 -20.56
CA ARG A 117 -0.40 -17.00 -21.02
C ARG A 117 -1.29 -18.19 -20.65
N GLU A 118 -0.80 -19.41 -20.82
CA GLU A 118 -1.53 -20.65 -20.56
C GLU A 118 -1.92 -20.74 -19.09
N GLN A 119 -1.02 -20.33 -18.20
CA GLN A 119 -1.30 -20.25 -16.76
C GLN A 119 -2.41 -19.25 -16.45
N PHE A 120 -2.41 -18.11 -17.12
CA PHE A 120 -3.46 -17.11 -16.98
C PHE A 120 -4.80 -17.63 -17.52
N GLU A 121 -4.82 -18.18 -18.73
CA GLU A 121 -6.02 -18.72 -19.39
C GLU A 121 -6.63 -19.88 -18.59
N ALA A 122 -5.80 -20.75 -17.99
CA ALA A 122 -6.26 -21.82 -17.11
C ALA A 122 -6.89 -21.28 -15.81
N ALA A 123 -6.34 -20.19 -15.25
CA ALA A 123 -6.86 -19.59 -14.02
C ALA A 123 -8.10 -18.71 -14.25
N TRP A 124 -8.26 -18.15 -15.45
CA TRP A 124 -9.25 -17.12 -15.74
C TRP A 124 -10.70 -17.53 -15.42
N PRO A 125 -11.20 -18.72 -15.80
CA PRO A 125 -12.55 -19.16 -15.43
C PRO A 125 -12.78 -19.23 -13.92
N HIS A 126 -11.75 -19.55 -13.14
CA HIS A 126 -11.85 -19.64 -11.68
C HIS A 126 -11.80 -18.26 -11.03
N LEU A 127 -11.01 -17.33 -11.58
CA LEU A 127 -10.98 -15.94 -11.13
C LEU A 127 -12.33 -15.24 -11.34
N LEU A 128 -13.01 -15.54 -12.45
CA LEU A 128 -14.36 -15.02 -12.72
C LEU A 128 -15.39 -15.46 -11.66
N LYS A 129 -15.24 -16.64 -11.05
CA LYS A 129 -16.13 -17.14 -9.99
C LYS A 129 -15.96 -16.40 -8.66
N VAL A 130 -14.82 -15.77 -8.44
CA VAL A 130 -14.52 -15.02 -7.20
C VAL A 130 -15.23 -13.66 -7.19
N LYS A 131 -15.46 -13.08 -8.37
CA LYS A 131 -16.08 -11.78 -8.54
C LYS A 131 -17.56 -11.81 -8.12
N THR A 132 -18.04 -10.74 -7.48
CA THR A 132 -19.47 -10.56 -7.23
C THR A 132 -20.22 -10.42 -8.57
N LYS A 133 -21.43 -10.98 -8.69
CA LYS A 133 -22.24 -10.86 -9.90
C LYS A 133 -22.57 -9.38 -10.15
N GLY A 134 -22.50 -8.94 -11.41
CA GLY A 134 -22.69 -7.54 -11.78
C GLY A 134 -21.54 -6.58 -11.45
N ALA A 135 -20.57 -6.97 -10.59
CA ALA A 135 -19.38 -6.15 -10.35
C ALA A 135 -18.51 -6.06 -11.62
N PRO A 136 -17.83 -4.93 -11.88
CA PRO A 136 -17.13 -4.71 -13.13
C PRO A 136 -15.82 -5.49 -13.24
N ILE A 137 -15.35 -5.67 -14.47
CA ILE A 137 -13.93 -5.94 -14.78
C ILE A 137 -13.33 -4.63 -15.30
N ILE A 138 -12.32 -4.13 -14.61
CA ILE A 138 -11.63 -2.89 -14.97
C ILE A 138 -10.37 -3.26 -15.74
N LEU A 139 -10.28 -2.82 -17.00
CA LEU A 139 -9.11 -3.04 -17.84
C LEU A 139 -8.11 -1.91 -17.61
N LYS A 140 -6.89 -2.25 -17.24
CA LYS A 140 -5.78 -1.29 -17.07
C LYS A 140 -4.59 -1.71 -17.91
N ARG A 141 -3.79 -0.74 -18.34
CA ARG A 141 -2.53 -0.99 -19.03
C ARG A 141 -1.42 -1.19 -18.00
N GLY A 142 -0.57 -2.19 -18.19
CA GLY A 142 0.64 -2.36 -17.37
C GLY A 142 1.68 -1.25 -17.61
N PRO A 143 2.62 -1.04 -16.67
CA PRO A 143 2.76 -1.70 -15.38
C PRO A 143 1.73 -1.23 -14.35
N SER A 144 1.46 -2.06 -13.33
CA SER A 144 0.51 -1.74 -12.27
C SER A 144 1.16 -1.76 -10.89
N PHE A 145 0.76 -0.82 -10.03
CA PHE A 145 1.19 -0.74 -8.63
C PHE A 145 1.03 -2.09 -7.90
N TRP A 146 -0.10 -2.77 -8.14
CA TRP A 146 -0.45 -4.01 -7.46
C TRP A 146 0.52 -5.17 -7.74
N LEU A 147 1.11 -5.22 -8.94
CA LEU A 147 1.80 -6.44 -9.40
C LEU A 147 3.26 -6.57 -8.92
N ARG A 148 3.77 -5.59 -8.17
CA ARG A 148 5.17 -5.47 -7.69
C ARG A 148 6.23 -5.61 -8.81
N GLY A 149 7.39 -4.99 -8.61
CA GLY A 149 8.54 -5.17 -9.52
C GLY A 149 8.28 -4.77 -10.98
N GLY A 150 7.33 -3.85 -11.23
CA GLY A 150 7.07 -3.33 -12.57
C GLY A 150 6.45 -4.34 -13.54
N LYS A 151 5.88 -5.45 -13.05
CA LYS A 151 5.23 -6.44 -13.92
C LYS A 151 4.08 -5.81 -14.72
N ALA A 152 4.05 -6.13 -16.01
CA ALA A 152 3.12 -5.55 -16.96
C ALA A 152 1.80 -6.32 -17.08
N ALA A 153 1.71 -7.56 -16.58
CA ALA A 153 0.56 -8.44 -16.76
C ALA A 153 0.16 -9.16 -15.49
N GLY A 154 -1.15 -9.21 -15.23
CA GLY A 154 -1.69 -9.88 -14.05
C GLY A 154 -3.11 -9.46 -13.73
N ILE A 155 -3.56 -9.87 -12.55
CA ILE A 155 -4.86 -9.51 -11.99
C ILE A 155 -4.69 -8.93 -10.60
N CYS A 156 -5.50 -7.96 -10.25
CA CYS A 156 -5.73 -7.58 -8.86
C CYS A 156 -7.21 -7.79 -8.53
N VAL A 157 -7.49 -8.69 -7.58
CA VAL A 157 -8.84 -8.88 -7.03
C VAL A 157 -9.01 -7.96 -5.84
N HIS A 158 -9.97 -7.06 -5.92
CA HIS A 158 -10.28 -6.11 -4.86
C HIS A 158 -11.42 -6.66 -4.02
N THR A 159 -11.28 -6.60 -2.71
CA THR A 159 -12.34 -6.98 -1.77
C THR A 159 -12.83 -5.77 -0.99
N PRO A 160 -14.11 -5.77 -0.57
CA PRO A 160 -14.60 -4.72 0.31
C PRO A 160 -13.86 -4.79 1.66
N PRO A 161 -13.81 -3.68 2.42
CA PRO A 161 -13.19 -3.65 3.74
C PRO A 161 -13.70 -4.77 4.64
N ALA A 162 -12.82 -5.35 5.46
CA ALA A 162 -13.23 -6.35 6.45
C ALA A 162 -14.45 -5.87 7.27
N HIS A 163 -15.33 -6.81 7.63
CA HIS A 163 -16.57 -6.57 8.38
C HIS A 163 -17.67 -5.79 7.66
N THR A 164 -17.48 -5.37 6.40
CA THR A 164 -18.58 -4.87 5.59
C THR A 164 -19.32 -6.02 4.93
N LYS A 165 -20.66 -6.02 5.02
CA LYS A 165 -21.47 -7.00 4.28
C LYS A 165 -21.32 -6.71 2.79
N PRO A 166 -20.92 -7.69 1.96
CA PRO A 166 -20.94 -7.52 0.52
C PRO A 166 -22.34 -7.11 0.08
N ARG A 167 -22.42 -6.13 -0.82
CA ARG A 167 -23.70 -5.76 -1.42
C ARG A 167 -24.28 -6.93 -2.22
N THR A 168 -25.60 -7.03 -2.20
CA THR A 168 -26.37 -7.98 -2.98
C THR A 168 -26.39 -7.59 -4.46
N ASP A 169 -26.59 -8.56 -5.33
CA ASP A 169 -26.69 -8.35 -6.79
C ASP A 169 -27.76 -7.30 -7.16
N ALA A 170 -28.88 -7.27 -6.41
CA ALA A 170 -29.96 -6.31 -6.60
C ALA A 170 -29.55 -4.87 -6.24
N GLU A 171 -28.73 -4.69 -5.21
CA GLU A 171 -28.21 -3.38 -4.82
C GLU A 171 -27.19 -2.87 -5.84
N ILE A 172 -26.34 -3.76 -6.36
CA ILE A 172 -25.37 -3.43 -7.41
C ILE A 172 -26.11 -2.98 -8.68
N ALA A 173 -27.14 -3.73 -9.11
CA ALA A 173 -27.95 -3.40 -10.29
C ALA A 173 -28.69 -2.05 -10.16
N LYS A 174 -29.16 -1.70 -8.94
CA LYS A 174 -29.85 -0.43 -8.68
C LYS A 174 -28.92 0.76 -8.57
N SER A 175 -27.67 0.55 -8.18
CA SER A 175 -26.71 1.64 -8.02
C SER A 175 -26.32 2.20 -9.40
N LYS A 176 -26.76 3.42 -9.70
CA LYS A 176 -26.30 4.17 -10.87
C LYS A 176 -24.76 4.23 -10.86
N ALA A 177 -24.16 4.25 -12.04
CA ALA A 177 -22.73 4.07 -12.36
C ALA A 177 -21.72 5.07 -11.73
N SER A 178 -22.01 5.64 -10.57
CA SER A 178 -21.04 6.38 -9.78
C SER A 178 -19.89 5.46 -9.35
N ASN A 179 -18.64 5.89 -9.55
CA ASN A 179 -17.42 5.11 -9.21
C ASN A 179 -17.34 4.60 -7.76
N SER A 180 -18.26 5.02 -6.88
CA SER A 180 -18.32 4.57 -5.49
C SER A 180 -18.94 3.19 -5.31
N TYR A 181 -19.79 2.69 -6.23
CA TYR A 181 -20.64 1.53 -5.93
C TYR A 181 -19.89 0.19 -5.91
N TRP A 182 -18.93 -0.01 -6.82
CA TRP A 182 -18.24 -1.30 -6.93
C TRP A 182 -17.15 -1.48 -5.87
N ARG A 183 -16.74 -0.42 -5.17
CA ARG A 183 -15.76 -0.48 -4.06
C ARG A 183 -16.26 -1.29 -2.85
N THR A 184 -17.56 -1.51 -2.75
CA THR A 184 -18.19 -2.36 -1.72
C THR A 184 -18.49 -3.78 -2.21
N SER A 185 -17.92 -4.19 -3.34
CA SER A 185 -18.09 -5.52 -3.94
C SER A 185 -16.73 -6.15 -4.25
N VAL A 186 -16.72 -7.45 -4.57
CA VAL A 186 -15.52 -8.11 -5.07
C VAL A 186 -15.44 -7.90 -6.57
N TYR A 187 -14.48 -7.10 -7.03
CA TYR A 187 -14.28 -6.77 -8.44
C TYR A 187 -12.84 -7.05 -8.88
N ILE A 188 -12.63 -7.10 -10.20
CA ILE A 188 -11.35 -7.48 -10.80
C ILE A 188 -10.77 -6.30 -11.56
N GLU A 189 -9.52 -5.96 -11.26
CA GLU A 189 -8.67 -5.18 -12.17
C GLU A 189 -7.83 -6.15 -12.99
N LEU A 190 -7.98 -6.09 -14.31
CA LEU A 190 -7.23 -6.88 -15.27
C LEU A 190 -6.14 -6.00 -15.89
N ILE A 191 -4.88 -6.36 -15.67
CA ILE A 191 -3.72 -5.58 -16.13
C ILE A 191 -3.23 -6.23 -17.43
N VAL A 192 -3.48 -5.52 -18.53
CA VAL A 192 -3.31 -6.00 -19.91
C VAL A 192 -1.95 -5.58 -20.44
N ASP A 193 -1.18 -6.55 -20.92
CA ASP A 193 0.10 -6.36 -21.62
C ASP A 193 0.04 -6.78 -23.10
N GLY A 194 -0.99 -7.53 -23.50
CA GLY A 194 -1.15 -8.08 -24.85
C GLY A 194 -0.29 -9.32 -25.13
N LYS A 195 0.54 -9.77 -24.17
CA LYS A 195 1.33 -11.01 -24.30
C LYS A 195 0.78 -12.10 -23.39
N ILE A 196 0.80 -11.88 -22.09
CA ILE A 196 0.26 -12.83 -21.10
C ILE A 196 -1.25 -12.65 -20.97
N VAL A 197 -1.69 -11.40 -20.80
CA VAL A 197 -3.10 -11.03 -20.73
C VAL A 197 -3.48 -10.40 -22.07
N ASP A 198 -4.05 -11.22 -22.96
CA ASP A 198 -4.49 -10.83 -24.30
C ASP A 198 -6.02 -10.85 -24.40
N LEU A 199 -6.63 -9.67 -24.57
CA LEU A 199 -8.08 -9.51 -24.64
C LEU A 199 -8.70 -10.14 -25.89
N ASN A 200 -7.91 -10.43 -26.93
CA ASN A 200 -8.43 -11.08 -28.14
C ASN A 200 -8.61 -12.60 -27.96
N ARG A 201 -8.02 -13.18 -26.91
CA ARG A 201 -8.06 -14.63 -26.67
C ARG A 201 -8.91 -15.04 -25.49
N ILE A 202 -9.09 -14.16 -24.50
CA ILE A 202 -9.89 -14.48 -23.34
C ILE A 202 -11.37 -14.14 -23.55
N PRO A 203 -12.29 -15.05 -23.23
CA PRO A 203 -13.71 -14.71 -23.21
C PRO A 203 -13.97 -13.78 -22.01
N LEU A 204 -14.52 -12.60 -22.30
CA LEU A 204 -15.10 -11.74 -21.28
C LEU A 204 -16.56 -12.15 -21.03
N PRO A 205 -17.03 -12.19 -19.78
CA PRO A 205 -18.42 -12.55 -19.50
C PRO A 205 -19.39 -11.52 -20.08
N ARG A 206 -20.41 -11.97 -20.82
CA ARG A 206 -21.41 -11.10 -21.47
C ARG A 206 -22.17 -10.21 -20.48
N ASP A 207 -22.47 -10.74 -19.30
CA ASP A 207 -23.28 -10.05 -18.27
C ASP A 207 -22.43 -9.23 -17.28
N THR A 208 -21.15 -8.99 -17.59
CA THR A 208 -20.24 -8.26 -16.72
C THR A 208 -19.91 -6.89 -17.29
N PRO A 209 -20.15 -5.79 -16.55
CA PRO A 209 -19.71 -4.48 -16.98
C PRO A 209 -18.19 -4.43 -17.19
N ILE A 210 -17.77 -3.96 -18.35
CA ILE A 210 -16.35 -3.77 -18.67
C ILE A 210 -16.05 -2.27 -18.63
N ILE A 211 -15.11 -1.88 -17.77
CA ILE A 211 -14.63 -0.50 -17.67
C ILE A 211 -13.22 -0.46 -18.25
N ASP A 212 -13.06 0.17 -19.42
CA ASP A 212 -11.75 0.28 -20.06
C ASP A 212 -11.03 1.56 -19.61
N GLU A 213 -10.04 1.42 -18.74
CA GLU A 213 -9.18 2.51 -18.28
C GLU A 213 -7.79 2.50 -18.94
N ARG A 214 -7.54 1.65 -19.94
CA ARG A 214 -6.22 1.52 -20.60
C ARG A 214 -5.74 2.82 -21.27
N PHE A 215 -6.68 3.68 -21.66
CA PHE A 215 -6.41 4.92 -22.41
C PHE A 215 -6.80 6.19 -21.66
N LYS A 216 -7.04 6.09 -20.34
CA LYS A 216 -7.41 7.26 -19.54
C LYS A 216 -6.26 8.26 -19.54
N LYS A 217 -6.51 9.47 -20.04
CA LYS A 217 -5.52 10.55 -20.01
C LYS A 217 -5.14 10.83 -18.55
N PRO A 218 -3.85 11.04 -18.24
CA PRO A 218 -3.47 11.47 -16.91
C PRO A 218 -4.22 12.75 -16.58
N LYS A 219 -4.86 12.80 -15.41
CA LYS A 219 -5.42 14.07 -14.92
C LYS A 219 -4.24 15.03 -14.79
N LYS A 220 -4.33 16.20 -15.45
CA LYS A 220 -3.40 17.30 -15.18
C LYS A 220 -3.52 17.59 -13.68
N LYS A 221 -2.42 17.38 -12.95
CA LYS A 221 -2.32 17.71 -11.53
C LYS A 221 -2.20 19.21 -11.37
#